data_AF-A0A3G8LID7-F1
#
_entry.id   AF-A0A3G8LID7-F1
#
_cell.length_a   1.000
_cell.length_b   1.000
_cell.length_c   1.000
_cell.angle_alpha   90.00
_cell.angle_beta   90.00
_cell.angle_gamma   90.00
#
_symmetry.space_group_name_H-M   'P 1'
#
loop_
_entity.id
_entity.type
_entity.pdbx_description
1 polymer ?
#
loop_
_entity_poly.entity_id
_entity_poly.type
_entity_poly.pdbx_seq_one_letter_code
_entity_poly.pdbx_strand_id
1 'polypeptide(L)'
;MKKSLKLFLFTLPLISPIISISCQNNNQEIKTLKDIRFAVNDPWFGSRSEGFFKNITKRFNEKTNSNATYNVNFQQANADLASNILKGSSDVAVLTSGLYNASNNASELIPIVQTMTRALSFDLDSSKRYSDGSDNDELVKIAKKAEALFLEKPYSEWNDEEYKWNGSLYQKFYAPADTSVDFYRGLVMIQGTNEELTKIKEAWKNKDWNTFRNFGIVLGDKDSSSKYILPQALFKKHFNKKGNEFSGFEVDKIEHSNKYNTGNIKDIGKGSLADFHIVFDDLGSFGYTHNIKGNEKLNYYKPDNSNAKIEFLTVTDPLKYNVFVTSKRMSKDLRDALANSIIETWKANEDDYGFKVGFNGYKIINDYQTEVIKFYKDSTQ
;
A
#
# COMPACT_ATOMS: atom_id res chain seq x y z
N MET A 1 57.64 -60.59 -37.00
CA MET A 1 56.88 -61.71 -37.61
C MET A 1 55.42 -61.59 -37.21
N LYS A 2 54.55 -61.58 -38.22
CA LYS A 2 53.12 -61.25 -38.16
C LYS A 2 52.33 -62.27 -37.31
N LYS A 3 51.44 -61.78 -36.44
CA LYS A 3 50.32 -62.58 -35.91
C LYS A 3 49.00 -61.89 -36.26
N SER A 4 48.17 -62.65 -36.93
CA SER A 4 46.92 -62.30 -37.61
C SER A 4 45.79 -61.97 -36.64
N LEU A 5 45.09 -60.88 -36.93
CA LEU A 5 43.84 -60.45 -36.32
C LEU A 5 42.69 -61.34 -36.85
N LYS A 6 41.97 -62.05 -35.98
CA LYS A 6 40.72 -62.74 -36.32
C LYS A 6 39.54 -61.86 -35.89
N LEU A 7 38.79 -61.39 -36.88
CA LEU A 7 37.57 -60.61 -36.76
C LEU A 7 36.41 -61.58 -36.44
N PHE A 8 35.74 -61.40 -35.30
CA PHE A 8 34.51 -62.12 -34.96
C PHE A 8 33.33 -61.18 -35.23
N LEU A 9 32.50 -61.53 -36.22
CA LEU A 9 31.21 -60.89 -36.47
C LEU A 9 30.20 -61.34 -35.41
N PHE A 10 29.70 -60.40 -34.62
CA PHE A 10 28.48 -60.59 -33.82
C PHE A 10 27.33 -59.82 -34.49
N THR A 11 26.36 -60.57 -34.99
CA THR A 11 25.06 -60.07 -35.47
C THR A 11 24.16 -59.81 -34.26
N LEU A 12 23.84 -58.55 -33.98
CA LEU A 12 22.77 -58.18 -33.03
C LEU A 12 21.46 -57.90 -33.79
N PRO A 13 20.31 -58.37 -33.29
CA PRO A 13 19.01 -58.12 -33.91
C PRO A 13 18.53 -56.68 -33.66
N LEU A 14 18.06 -56.03 -34.72
CA LEU A 14 17.33 -54.76 -34.69
C LEU A 14 15.98 -54.95 -33.97
N ILE A 15 15.89 -54.45 -32.74
CA ILE A 15 14.60 -54.27 -32.05
C ILE A 15 14.09 -52.88 -32.43
N SER A 16 13.08 -52.82 -33.31
CA SER A 16 12.33 -51.60 -33.58
C SER A 16 11.60 -51.15 -32.31
N PRO A 17 11.77 -49.92 -31.82
CA PRO A 17 10.94 -49.39 -30.77
C PRO A 17 9.54 -49.12 -31.35
N ILE A 18 8.56 -49.83 -30.82
CA ILE A 18 7.14 -49.48 -30.98
C ILE A 18 6.95 -48.13 -30.28
N ILE A 19 6.83 -47.05 -31.06
CA ILE A 19 6.43 -45.75 -30.56
C ILE A 19 4.94 -45.87 -30.22
N SER A 20 4.64 -46.20 -28.97
CA SER A 20 3.31 -46.00 -28.41
C SER A 20 3.05 -44.50 -28.34
N ILE A 21 2.30 -43.98 -29.30
CA ILE A 21 1.67 -42.66 -29.23
C ILE A 21 0.62 -42.75 -28.12
N SER A 22 1.05 -42.44 -26.89
CA SER A 22 0.15 -42.09 -25.82
C SER A 22 -0.43 -40.73 -26.18
N CYS A 23 -1.72 -40.70 -26.47
CA CYS A 23 -2.50 -39.47 -26.41
C CYS A 23 -2.29 -38.86 -25.02
N GLN A 24 -1.42 -37.85 -24.93
CA GLN A 24 -1.41 -36.94 -23.80
C GLN A 24 -2.77 -36.24 -23.82
N ASN A 25 -3.68 -36.73 -22.97
CA ASN A 25 -4.79 -35.93 -22.52
C ASN A 25 -4.18 -34.63 -21.96
N ASN A 26 -4.54 -33.51 -22.57
CA ASN A 26 -4.30 -32.15 -22.06
C ASN A 26 -5.14 -31.87 -20.79
N ASN A 27 -5.24 -32.83 -19.89
CA ASN A 27 -5.64 -32.57 -18.51
C ASN A 27 -4.36 -32.15 -17.80
N GLN A 28 -4.10 -30.84 -17.78
CA GLN A 28 -3.18 -30.29 -16.80
C GLN A 28 -3.69 -30.73 -15.42
N GLU A 29 -3.04 -31.72 -14.81
CA GLU A 29 -3.22 -32.02 -13.40
C GLU A 29 -3.09 -30.71 -12.64
N ILE A 30 -4.14 -30.36 -11.88
CA ILE A 30 -4.10 -29.32 -10.88
C ILE A 30 -2.94 -29.68 -9.97
N LYS A 31 -1.81 -28.95 -10.09
CA LYS A 31 -0.66 -29.11 -9.19
C LYS A 31 -1.18 -28.87 -7.79
N THR A 32 -1.45 -29.94 -7.06
CA THR A 32 -2.07 -29.87 -5.74
C THR A 32 -1.04 -29.23 -4.81
N LEU A 33 -1.40 -28.13 -4.18
CA LEU A 33 -0.53 -27.50 -3.19
C LEU A 33 -0.50 -28.42 -1.95
N LYS A 34 0.70 -28.81 -1.52
CA LYS A 34 0.87 -29.54 -0.25
C LYS A 34 0.67 -28.61 0.94
N ASP A 35 1.10 -27.37 0.79
CA ASP A 35 1.01 -26.28 1.74
C ASP A 35 0.66 -24.96 1.03
N ILE A 36 -0.09 -24.10 1.71
CA ILE A 36 -0.34 -22.72 1.29
C ILE A 36 0.44 -21.81 2.23
N ARG A 37 1.49 -21.16 1.70
CA ARG A 37 2.36 -20.26 2.47
C ARG A 37 1.98 -18.82 2.24
N PHE A 38 1.51 -18.16 3.28
CA PHE A 38 1.11 -16.76 3.29
C PHE A 38 2.26 -15.88 3.83
N ALA A 39 2.65 -14.85 3.08
CA ALA A 39 3.52 -13.78 3.57
C ALA A 39 2.69 -12.51 3.75
N VAL A 40 2.53 -12.06 4.99
CA VAL A 40 1.57 -11.01 5.34
C VAL A 40 2.19 -9.99 6.28
N ASN A 41 1.58 -8.81 6.37
CA ASN A 41 2.07 -7.76 7.26
C ASN A 41 1.89 -8.16 8.72
N ASP A 42 2.83 -7.77 9.58
CA ASP A 42 2.68 -7.87 11.02
C ASP A 42 1.51 -6.97 11.48
N PRO A 43 0.62 -7.43 12.37
CA PRO A 43 -0.44 -6.60 12.93
C PRO A 43 0.08 -5.30 13.53
N TRP A 44 -0.61 -4.19 13.27
CA TRP A 44 -0.28 -2.89 13.87
C TRP A 44 -0.62 -2.84 15.36
N PHE A 45 -1.53 -3.72 15.80
CA PHE A 45 -1.94 -3.88 17.18
C PHE A 45 -2.43 -5.31 17.45
N GLY A 46 -2.47 -5.68 18.73
CA GLY A 46 -2.91 -7.01 19.16
C GLY A 46 -1.92 -8.13 18.82
N SER A 47 -2.38 -9.37 18.93
CA SER A 47 -1.57 -10.57 18.65
C SER A 47 -1.58 -10.99 17.18
N ARG A 48 -0.54 -11.71 16.77
CA ARG A 48 -0.46 -12.45 15.49
C ARG A 48 -1.51 -13.56 15.47
N SER A 49 -2.64 -13.27 14.85
CA SER A 49 -3.77 -14.18 14.66
C SER A 49 -3.65 -14.92 13.33
N GLU A 50 -3.82 -16.25 13.36
CA GLU A 50 -3.77 -17.09 12.15
C GLU A 50 -5.12 -17.72 11.78
N GLY A 51 -6.20 -17.38 12.51
CA GLY A 51 -7.53 -17.96 12.31
C GLY A 51 -8.05 -17.73 10.88
N PHE A 52 -7.86 -16.52 10.36
CA PHE A 52 -8.21 -16.16 8.99
C PHE A 52 -7.56 -17.10 7.95
N PHE A 53 -6.24 -17.31 8.04
CA PHE A 53 -5.49 -18.13 7.08
C PHE A 53 -5.82 -19.63 7.19
N LYS A 54 -6.05 -20.11 8.42
CA LYS A 54 -6.57 -21.46 8.66
C LYS A 54 -7.92 -21.67 7.97
N ASN A 55 -8.82 -20.70 8.12
CA ASN A 55 -10.18 -20.78 7.58
C ASN A 55 -10.23 -20.60 6.05
N ILE A 56 -9.32 -19.81 5.48
CA ILE A 56 -9.08 -19.72 4.02
C ILE A 56 -8.64 -21.09 3.50
N THR A 57 -7.66 -21.71 4.15
CA THR A 57 -7.09 -22.99 3.71
C THR A 57 -8.12 -24.11 3.79
N LYS A 58 -8.96 -24.13 4.83
CA LYS A 58 -10.09 -25.06 4.93
C LYS A 58 -11.03 -24.95 3.72
N ARG A 59 -11.48 -23.74 3.36
CA ARG A 59 -12.37 -23.51 2.22
C ARG A 59 -11.70 -23.83 0.89
N PHE A 60 -10.41 -23.53 0.76
CA PHE A 60 -9.63 -23.87 -0.41
C PHE A 60 -9.56 -25.39 -0.61
N ASN A 61 -9.30 -26.15 0.46
CA ASN A 61 -9.27 -27.61 0.43
C ASN A 61 -10.62 -28.20 0.01
N GLU A 62 -11.73 -27.68 0.54
CA GLU A 62 -13.09 -28.08 0.16
C GLU A 62 -13.37 -27.84 -1.33
N LYS A 63 -12.94 -26.70 -1.89
CA LYS A 63 -13.14 -26.35 -3.31
C LYS A 63 -12.26 -27.15 -4.28
N THR A 64 -11.07 -27.54 -3.83
CA THR A 64 -10.06 -28.19 -4.69
C THR A 64 -9.95 -29.68 -4.45
N ASN A 65 -10.74 -30.24 -3.52
CA ASN A 65 -10.62 -31.61 -3.04
C ASN A 65 -9.17 -31.97 -2.67
N SER A 66 -8.51 -31.04 -1.96
CA SER A 66 -7.12 -31.18 -1.53
C SER A 66 -7.02 -31.22 0.00
N ASN A 67 -5.82 -31.53 0.50
CA ASN A 67 -5.51 -31.58 1.93
C ASN A 67 -4.32 -30.67 2.25
N ALA A 68 -4.27 -29.47 1.68
CA ALA A 68 -3.18 -28.55 1.90
C ALA A 68 -3.15 -28.10 3.38
N THR A 69 -1.95 -28.01 3.95
CA THR A 69 -1.74 -27.31 5.24
C THR A 69 -1.52 -25.82 5.01
N TYR A 70 -1.47 -25.02 6.07
CA TYR A 70 -1.15 -23.59 5.97
C TYR A 70 0.12 -23.24 6.75
N ASN A 71 0.81 -22.20 6.28
CA ASN A 71 1.91 -21.56 7.01
C ASN A 71 1.78 -20.04 6.85
N VAL A 72 1.92 -19.29 7.95
CA VAL A 72 1.84 -17.83 7.93
C VAL A 72 3.17 -17.25 8.37
N ASN A 73 3.71 -16.37 7.55
CA ASN A 73 4.91 -15.63 7.83
C ASN A 73 4.58 -14.14 7.95
N PHE A 74 4.56 -13.64 9.19
CA PHE A 74 4.36 -12.23 9.49
C PHE A 74 5.65 -11.44 9.24
N GLN A 75 5.54 -10.40 8.44
CA GLN A 75 6.65 -9.60 7.94
C GLN A 75 6.44 -8.14 8.31
N GLN A 76 7.53 -7.43 8.59
CA GLN A 76 7.45 -5.99 8.82
C GLN A 76 6.95 -5.26 7.57
N ALA A 77 6.42 -4.06 7.76
CA ALA A 77 6.02 -3.20 6.65
C ALA A 77 7.17 -3.03 5.65
N ASN A 78 6.83 -2.93 4.36
CA ASN A 78 7.76 -2.76 3.25
C ASN A 78 8.77 -3.90 2.99
N ALA A 79 8.60 -5.08 3.61
CA ALA A 79 9.36 -6.26 3.22
C ALA A 79 9.16 -6.61 1.73
N ASP A 80 10.21 -7.09 1.06
CA ASP A 80 10.15 -7.53 -0.34
C ASP A 80 9.44 -8.89 -0.47
N LEU A 81 8.12 -8.88 -0.30
CA LEU A 81 7.31 -10.10 -0.39
C LEU A 81 7.12 -10.59 -1.83
N ALA A 82 7.35 -9.72 -2.82
CA ALA A 82 7.37 -10.10 -4.23
C ALA A 82 8.47 -11.14 -4.49
N SER A 83 9.69 -10.89 -4.00
CA SER A 83 10.79 -11.86 -4.09
C SER A 83 10.50 -13.18 -3.37
N ASN A 84 9.75 -13.17 -2.26
CA ASN A 84 9.38 -14.40 -1.54
C ASN A 84 8.49 -15.32 -2.40
N ILE A 85 7.56 -14.75 -3.15
CA ILE A 85 6.73 -15.51 -4.09
C ILE A 85 7.58 -16.14 -5.20
N LEU A 86 8.51 -15.37 -5.77
CA LEU A 86 9.28 -15.80 -6.95
C LEU A 86 10.33 -16.85 -6.61
N LYS A 87 10.93 -16.75 -5.42
CA LYS A 87 11.83 -17.77 -4.86
C LYS A 87 11.06 -19.03 -4.42
N GLY A 88 9.73 -18.96 -4.38
CA GLY A 88 8.88 -20.05 -3.93
C GLY A 88 8.99 -20.31 -2.44
N SER A 89 9.29 -19.28 -1.63
CA SER A 89 9.18 -19.35 -0.15
C SER A 89 7.79 -18.97 0.34
N SER A 90 6.95 -18.41 -0.53
CA SER A 90 5.55 -18.09 -0.27
C SER A 90 4.73 -18.35 -1.54
N ASP A 91 3.47 -18.74 -1.37
CA ASP A 91 2.54 -18.95 -2.49
C ASP A 91 1.63 -17.74 -2.68
N VAL A 92 1.38 -17.03 -1.58
CA VAL A 92 0.52 -15.84 -1.49
C VAL A 92 1.22 -14.78 -0.67
N ALA A 93 1.18 -13.52 -1.11
CA ALA A 93 1.64 -12.40 -0.31
C ALA A 93 0.68 -11.21 -0.36
N VAL A 94 0.72 -10.35 0.65
CA VAL A 94 -0.04 -9.09 0.66
C VAL A 94 0.92 -7.93 0.41
N LEU A 95 0.83 -7.32 -0.77
CA LEU A 95 1.68 -6.19 -1.15
C LEU A 95 0.89 -4.88 -1.12
N THR A 96 1.55 -3.78 -0.77
CA THR A 96 0.98 -2.46 -1.09
C THR A 96 0.93 -2.30 -2.62
N SER A 97 -0.06 -1.56 -3.13
CA SER A 97 -0.15 -1.30 -4.57
C SER A 97 1.10 -0.58 -5.11
N GLY A 98 1.75 0.26 -4.30
CA GLY A 98 3.01 0.89 -4.65
C GLY A 98 4.15 -0.11 -4.84
N LEU A 99 4.38 -0.99 -3.88
CA LEU A 99 5.45 -1.99 -3.95
C LEU A 99 5.21 -3.00 -5.08
N TYR A 100 3.96 -3.41 -5.31
CA TYR A 100 3.62 -4.26 -6.44
C TYR A 100 4.01 -3.61 -7.77
N ASN A 101 3.62 -2.35 -7.99
CA ASN A 101 3.88 -1.66 -9.27
C ASN A 101 5.33 -1.17 -9.43
N ALA A 102 6.04 -0.92 -8.34
CA ALA A 102 7.47 -0.60 -8.35
C ALA A 102 8.36 -1.84 -8.52
N SER A 103 7.82 -3.05 -8.34
CA SER A 103 8.58 -4.28 -8.47
C SER A 103 9.00 -4.52 -9.91
N ASN A 104 10.30 -4.76 -10.12
CA ASN A 104 10.84 -5.25 -11.40
C ASN A 104 10.23 -6.59 -11.83
N ASN A 105 9.52 -7.28 -10.93
CA ASN A 105 8.92 -8.58 -11.17
C ASN A 105 7.38 -8.54 -11.26
N ALA A 106 6.77 -7.36 -11.37
CA ALA A 106 5.31 -7.23 -11.42
C ALA A 106 4.67 -8.11 -12.52
N SER A 107 5.37 -8.35 -13.64
CA SER A 107 4.90 -9.21 -14.75
C SER A 107 4.79 -10.70 -14.41
N GLU A 108 5.47 -11.14 -13.35
CA GLU A 108 5.52 -12.53 -12.87
C GLU A 108 4.54 -12.79 -11.72
N LEU A 109 3.83 -11.74 -11.27
CA LEU A 109 2.88 -11.79 -10.17
C LEU A 109 1.47 -11.51 -10.70
N ILE A 110 0.48 -12.14 -10.07
CA ILE A 110 -0.94 -11.95 -10.38
C ILE A 110 -1.66 -11.51 -9.10
N PRO A 111 -2.13 -10.26 -9.02
CA PRO A 111 -3.08 -9.82 -8.01
C PRO A 111 -4.41 -10.58 -8.16
N ILE A 112 -4.92 -11.11 -7.05
CA ILE A 112 -6.15 -11.93 -7.03
C ILE A 112 -7.27 -11.32 -6.18
N VAL A 113 -6.92 -10.59 -5.13
CA VAL A 113 -7.88 -9.95 -4.21
C VAL A 113 -7.37 -8.57 -3.85
N GLN A 114 -8.25 -7.56 -3.96
CA GLN A 114 -8.04 -6.21 -3.50
C GLN A 114 -8.57 -6.09 -2.07
N THR A 115 -7.73 -5.60 -1.16
CA THR A 115 -8.16 -5.25 0.18
C THR A 115 -8.93 -3.91 0.16
N MET A 116 -9.84 -3.76 1.10
CA MET A 116 -10.65 -2.56 1.30
C MET A 116 -10.50 -2.09 2.75
N THR A 117 -10.60 -0.79 2.97
CA THR A 117 -10.58 -0.15 4.28
C THR A 117 -11.90 0.57 4.51
N ARG A 118 -12.28 0.77 5.78
CA ARG A 118 -13.38 1.68 6.13
C ARG A 118 -13.08 3.06 5.58
N ALA A 119 -14.04 3.65 4.89
CA ALA A 119 -13.85 4.93 4.24
C ALA A 119 -13.73 6.08 5.26
N LEU A 120 -12.95 7.10 4.94
CA LEU A 120 -12.98 8.35 5.68
C LEU A 120 -14.26 9.10 5.33
N SER A 121 -14.92 9.72 6.30
CA SER A 121 -16.23 10.38 6.11
C SER A 121 -16.18 11.53 5.10
N PHE A 122 -14.97 12.03 4.80
CA PHE A 122 -14.68 13.13 3.89
C PHE A 122 -14.04 12.71 2.57
N ASP A 123 -13.80 11.40 2.33
CA ASP A 123 -13.19 10.89 1.10
C ASP A 123 -13.77 9.52 0.70
N LEU A 124 -14.83 9.56 -0.12
CA LEU A 124 -15.59 8.37 -0.55
C LEU A 124 -15.41 8.04 -2.04
N ASP A 125 -14.75 8.91 -2.81
CA ASP A 125 -14.74 8.86 -4.26
C ASP A 125 -13.31 8.86 -4.83
N SER A 126 -12.88 7.69 -5.31
CA SER A 126 -11.57 7.50 -5.95
C SER A 126 -11.43 8.15 -7.33
N SER A 127 -12.52 8.67 -7.91
CA SER A 127 -12.48 9.36 -9.21
C SER A 127 -11.96 10.79 -9.09
N LYS A 128 -11.93 11.37 -7.88
CA LYS A 128 -11.38 12.73 -7.65
C LYS A 128 -9.87 12.72 -7.82
N ARG A 129 -9.39 13.53 -8.77
CA ARG A 129 -7.98 13.69 -9.16
C ARG A 129 -7.59 15.16 -9.13
N TYR A 130 -6.28 15.39 -9.08
CA TYR A 130 -5.67 16.70 -9.14
C TYR A 130 -6.07 17.43 -10.43
N SER A 131 -6.43 18.70 -10.32
CA SER A 131 -6.70 19.58 -11.47
C SER A 131 -5.70 20.71 -11.57
N ASP A 132 -5.64 21.57 -10.54
CA ASP A 132 -4.88 22.82 -10.58
C ASP A 132 -4.34 23.28 -9.22
N GLY A 133 -4.73 22.63 -8.12
CA GLY A 133 -4.34 23.00 -6.77
C GLY A 133 -4.96 24.29 -6.26
N SER A 134 -5.99 24.83 -6.93
CA SER A 134 -6.77 25.97 -6.45
C SER A 134 -7.77 25.55 -5.37
N ASP A 135 -8.46 26.52 -4.74
CA ASP A 135 -9.55 26.23 -3.79
C ASP A 135 -10.73 25.48 -4.45
N ASN A 136 -10.81 25.49 -5.78
CA ASN A 136 -11.82 24.74 -6.54
C ASN A 136 -11.38 23.31 -6.87
N ASP A 137 -10.11 22.95 -6.67
CA ASP A 137 -9.60 21.59 -6.84
C ASP A 137 -10.26 20.63 -5.84
N GLU A 138 -10.74 19.49 -6.32
CA GLU A 138 -11.43 18.51 -5.49
C GLU A 138 -10.51 17.94 -4.39
N LEU A 139 -9.21 17.85 -4.64
CA LEU A 139 -8.23 17.39 -3.65
C LEU A 139 -8.03 18.42 -2.53
N VAL A 140 -8.01 19.72 -2.87
CA VAL A 140 -7.97 20.79 -1.87
C VAL A 140 -9.24 20.77 -1.02
N LYS A 141 -10.41 20.57 -1.63
CA LYS A 141 -11.69 20.45 -0.89
C LYS A 141 -11.71 19.25 0.07
N ILE A 142 -11.16 18.11 -0.33
CA ILE A 142 -11.02 16.94 0.56
C ILE A 142 -10.12 17.29 1.75
N ALA A 143 -8.96 17.92 1.50
CA ALA A 143 -8.05 18.36 2.56
C ALA A 143 -8.73 19.32 3.55
N LYS A 144 -9.50 20.30 3.06
CA LYS A 144 -10.22 21.27 3.90
C LYS A 144 -11.34 20.66 4.72
N LYS A 145 -12.05 19.65 4.20
CA LYS A 145 -13.02 18.89 5.01
C LYS A 145 -12.34 18.10 6.13
N ALA A 146 -11.21 17.46 5.83
CA ALA A 146 -10.43 16.72 6.81
C ALA A 146 -9.85 17.65 7.90
N GLU A 147 -9.32 18.81 7.49
CA GLU A 147 -8.78 19.85 8.36
C GLU A 147 -9.85 20.37 9.33
N ALA A 148 -11.05 20.69 8.83
CA ALA A 148 -12.13 21.20 9.66
C ALA A 148 -12.46 20.23 10.81
N LEU A 149 -12.55 18.92 10.52
CA LEU A 149 -12.78 17.89 11.53
C LEU A 149 -11.59 17.73 12.48
N PHE A 150 -10.37 17.80 11.96
CA PHE A 150 -9.14 17.68 12.74
C PHE A 150 -8.97 18.85 13.72
N LEU A 151 -9.32 20.08 13.31
CA LEU A 151 -9.14 21.30 14.08
C LEU A 151 -10.32 21.62 15.01
N GLU A 152 -11.39 20.81 15.06
CA GLU A 152 -12.52 21.04 15.98
C GLU A 152 -12.07 21.18 17.44
N LYS A 153 -11.06 20.39 17.82
CA LYS A 153 -10.33 20.52 19.09
C LYS A 153 -8.85 20.19 18.87
N PRO A 154 -7.94 20.77 19.67
CA PRO A 154 -6.54 20.35 19.67
C PRO A 154 -6.42 18.83 19.85
N TYR A 155 -5.53 18.19 19.10
CA TYR A 155 -5.38 16.73 19.10
C TYR A 155 -5.15 16.13 20.50
N SER A 156 -4.39 16.81 21.37
CA SER A 156 -4.17 16.42 22.77
C SER A 156 -5.41 16.50 23.68
N GLU A 157 -6.48 17.13 23.21
CA GLU A 157 -7.75 17.29 23.92
C GLU A 157 -8.84 16.33 23.45
N TRP A 158 -8.57 15.55 22.41
CA TRP A 158 -9.49 14.48 22.01
C TRP A 158 -9.63 13.48 23.16
N ASN A 159 -10.85 12.99 23.38
CA ASN A 159 -11.15 11.97 24.36
C ASN A 159 -11.85 10.79 23.67
N ASP A 160 -11.66 9.61 24.24
CA ASP A 160 -12.09 8.35 23.63
C ASP A 160 -13.60 8.25 23.46
N GLU A 161 -14.39 8.84 24.35
CA GLU A 161 -15.86 8.82 24.29
C GLU A 161 -16.38 9.69 23.13
N GLU A 162 -15.95 10.95 23.04
CA GLU A 162 -16.37 11.90 22.02
C GLU A 162 -15.88 11.51 20.62
N TYR A 163 -14.61 11.10 20.51
CA TYR A 163 -13.99 10.72 19.24
C TYR A 163 -14.20 9.23 18.90
N LYS A 164 -14.86 8.50 19.81
CA LYS A 164 -15.25 7.09 19.66
C LYS A 164 -14.05 6.19 19.36
N TRP A 165 -12.98 6.31 20.14
CA TRP A 165 -11.82 5.42 20.07
C TRP A 165 -12.26 3.98 20.35
N ASN A 166 -12.01 3.07 19.42
CA ASN A 166 -12.40 1.66 19.56
C ASN A 166 -11.22 0.72 19.88
N GLY A 167 -10.08 1.27 20.30
CA GLY A 167 -8.83 0.53 20.48
C GLY A 167 -7.92 0.50 19.25
N SER A 168 -8.40 0.95 18.08
CA SER A 168 -7.61 1.02 16.85
C SER A 168 -7.75 2.34 16.08
N LEU A 169 -8.92 2.97 16.12
CA LEU A 169 -9.17 4.24 15.44
C LEU A 169 -10.24 5.08 16.16
N TYR A 170 -10.20 6.38 15.93
CA TYR A 170 -11.23 7.36 16.27
C TYR A 170 -12.31 7.33 15.21
N GLN A 171 -13.44 6.68 15.51
CA GLN A 171 -14.50 6.44 14.53
C GLN A 171 -15.15 7.72 13.99
N LYS A 172 -14.97 8.86 14.66
CA LYS A 172 -15.49 10.18 14.23
C LYS A 172 -15.04 10.58 12.81
N PHE A 173 -13.85 10.15 12.37
CA PHE A 173 -13.31 10.49 11.06
C PHE A 173 -13.72 9.52 9.94
N TYR A 174 -14.46 8.46 10.27
CA TYR A 174 -14.78 7.39 9.34
C TYR A 174 -16.27 7.37 9.02
N ALA A 175 -16.59 7.00 7.79
CA ALA A 175 -17.95 6.69 7.34
C ALA A 175 -18.55 5.53 8.16
N PRO A 176 -19.84 5.19 8.04
CA PRO A 176 -20.42 4.00 8.67
C PRO A 176 -19.59 2.72 8.42
N ALA A 177 -19.65 1.76 9.35
CA ALA A 177 -18.74 0.61 9.36
C ALA A 177 -18.87 -0.32 8.12
N ASP A 178 -20.02 -0.30 7.46
CA ASP A 178 -20.31 -1.02 6.22
C ASP A 178 -19.84 -0.26 4.96
N THR A 179 -19.38 0.99 5.10
CA THR A 179 -18.89 1.80 3.99
C THR A 179 -17.38 1.59 3.83
N SER A 180 -17.01 0.76 2.86
CA SER A 180 -15.61 0.45 2.55
C SER A 180 -15.20 0.97 1.19
N VAL A 181 -13.94 1.40 1.07
CA VAL A 181 -13.30 1.82 -0.17
C VAL A 181 -12.03 1.02 -0.40
N ASP A 182 -11.59 0.93 -1.65
CA ASP A 182 -10.39 0.19 -2.04
C ASP A 182 -9.19 1.11 -2.32
N PHE A 183 -9.22 2.35 -1.82
CA PHE A 183 -8.20 3.37 -2.07
C PHE A 183 -7.87 4.19 -0.82
N TYR A 184 -6.75 4.91 -0.89
CA TYR A 184 -6.31 5.90 0.09
C TYR A 184 -5.53 7.02 -0.62
N ARG A 185 -5.19 8.09 0.11
CA ARG A 185 -4.46 9.25 -0.40
C ARG A 185 -3.34 9.64 0.56
N GLY A 186 -2.34 10.34 0.04
CA GLY A 186 -1.44 11.13 0.87
C GLY A 186 -2.05 12.49 1.21
N LEU A 187 -1.55 13.11 2.27
CA LEU A 187 -1.88 14.44 2.76
C LEU A 187 -0.61 15.31 2.70
N VAL A 188 -0.75 16.53 2.19
CA VAL A 188 0.24 17.59 2.32
C VAL A 188 -0.20 18.51 3.46
N MET A 189 0.47 18.39 4.59
CA MET A 189 0.23 19.22 5.78
C MET A 189 1.30 20.31 5.85
N ILE A 190 0.89 21.51 6.25
CA ILE A 190 1.79 22.66 6.43
C ILE A 190 1.69 23.20 7.85
N GLN A 191 2.78 23.76 8.37
CA GLN A 191 2.79 24.45 9.66
C GLN A 191 3.49 25.80 9.58
N GLY A 192 3.08 26.74 10.41
CA GLY A 192 3.78 28.01 10.59
C GLY A 192 2.90 29.08 11.21
N THR A 193 3.48 30.24 11.45
CA THR A 193 2.74 31.47 11.72
C THR A 193 1.82 31.85 10.55
N ASN A 194 0.86 32.74 10.77
CA ASN A 194 -0.03 33.20 9.70
C ASN A 194 0.75 33.77 8.49
N GLU A 195 1.89 34.42 8.74
CA GLU A 195 2.73 34.99 7.67
C GLU A 195 3.41 33.89 6.84
N GLU A 196 4.00 32.89 7.50
CA GLU A 196 4.65 31.75 6.84
C GLU A 196 3.64 30.94 6.04
N LEU A 197 2.47 30.61 6.63
CA LEU A 197 1.40 29.89 5.94
C LEU A 197 0.89 30.65 4.72
N THR A 198 0.78 31.98 4.79
CA THR A 198 0.41 32.81 3.64
C THR A 198 1.44 32.69 2.52
N LYS A 199 2.73 32.80 2.84
CA LYS A 199 3.81 32.70 1.85
C LYS A 199 3.92 31.29 1.25
N ILE A 200 3.71 30.23 2.04
CA ILE A 200 3.66 28.85 1.53
C ILE A 200 2.52 28.70 0.51
N LYS A 201 1.32 29.18 0.86
CA LYS A 201 0.15 29.13 -0.02
C LYS A 201 0.32 29.99 -1.28
N GLU A 202 0.98 31.13 -1.18
CA GLU A 202 1.33 31.96 -2.34
C GLU A 202 2.34 31.25 -3.26
N ALA A 203 3.38 30.61 -2.70
CA ALA A 203 4.35 29.84 -3.48
C ALA A 203 3.69 28.66 -4.21
N TRP A 204 2.77 27.95 -3.55
CA TRP A 204 1.90 26.95 -4.16
C TRP A 204 1.08 27.55 -5.31
N LYS A 205 0.24 28.56 -5.05
CA LYS A 205 -0.61 29.21 -6.06
C LYS A 205 0.18 29.71 -7.28
N ASN A 206 1.37 30.26 -7.05
CA ASN A 206 2.24 30.79 -8.10
C ASN A 206 3.12 29.73 -8.79
N LYS A 207 3.00 28.46 -8.38
CA LYS A 207 3.81 27.33 -8.85
C LYS A 207 5.31 27.61 -8.74
N ASP A 208 5.70 28.29 -7.66
CA ASP A 208 7.08 28.64 -7.37
C ASP A 208 7.73 27.55 -6.50
N TRP A 209 8.31 26.56 -7.18
CA TRP A 209 8.93 25.42 -6.52
C TRP A 209 10.06 25.85 -5.57
N ASN A 210 10.97 26.71 -6.03
CA ASN A 210 12.10 27.15 -5.23
C ASN A 210 11.67 27.82 -3.91
N THR A 211 10.69 28.72 -3.97
CA THR A 211 10.15 29.36 -2.75
C THR A 211 9.45 28.32 -1.88
N PHE A 212 8.61 27.46 -2.45
CA PHE A 212 7.87 26.43 -1.71
C PHE A 212 8.81 25.46 -0.98
N ARG A 213 9.82 24.90 -1.67
CA ARG A 213 10.82 24.00 -1.09
C ARG A 213 11.62 24.65 0.02
N ASN A 214 11.92 25.94 -0.10
CA ASN A 214 12.78 26.62 0.88
C ASN A 214 12.16 26.75 2.27
N PHE A 215 10.85 26.49 2.42
CA PHE A 215 10.16 26.29 3.69
C PHE A 215 10.44 24.93 4.35
N GLY A 216 11.23 24.05 3.74
CA GLY A 216 11.61 22.78 4.31
C GLY A 216 10.52 21.71 4.17
N ILE A 217 10.90 20.55 3.64
CA ILE A 217 10.01 19.42 3.39
C ILE A 217 10.47 18.19 4.19
N VAL A 218 9.56 17.61 4.97
CA VAL A 218 9.75 16.32 5.64
C VAL A 218 9.21 15.20 4.77
N LEU A 219 10.07 14.24 4.45
CA LEU A 219 9.77 13.09 3.60
C LEU A 219 9.71 11.80 4.42
N GLY A 220 8.89 10.85 3.96
CA GLY A 220 9.00 9.46 4.37
C GLY A 220 9.98 8.66 3.49
N ASP A 221 9.97 7.35 3.68
CA ASP A 221 10.76 6.42 2.88
C ASP A 221 10.38 6.48 1.39
N LYS A 222 11.35 6.24 0.51
CA LYS A 222 11.19 6.38 -0.95
C LYS A 222 10.14 5.43 -1.55
N ASP A 223 9.93 4.29 -0.91
CA ASP A 223 8.95 3.28 -1.28
C ASP A 223 7.57 3.54 -0.66
N SER A 224 7.46 4.54 0.23
CA SER A 224 6.18 4.96 0.80
C SER A 224 5.32 5.66 -0.26
N SER A 225 4.15 5.09 -0.48
CA SER A 225 3.21 5.62 -1.46
C SER A 225 2.67 7.00 -1.06
N SER A 226 2.15 7.15 0.16
CA SER A 226 1.56 8.40 0.65
C SER A 226 2.58 9.45 1.10
N LYS A 227 3.75 9.03 1.57
CA LYS A 227 4.78 9.93 2.13
C LYS A 227 5.87 10.33 1.13
N TYR A 228 5.86 9.74 -0.06
CA TYR A 228 6.88 9.98 -1.07
C TYR A 228 6.36 9.92 -2.50
N ILE A 229 5.85 8.76 -2.96
CA ILE A 229 5.52 8.54 -4.38
C ILE A 229 4.39 9.46 -4.86
N LEU A 230 3.28 9.52 -4.12
CA LEU A 230 2.12 10.33 -4.46
C LEU A 230 2.39 11.84 -4.29
N PRO A 231 3.03 12.33 -3.21
CA PRO A 231 3.48 13.72 -3.14
C PRO A 231 4.40 14.10 -4.29
N GLN A 232 5.34 13.23 -4.68
CA GLN A 232 6.22 13.49 -5.81
C GLN A 232 5.44 13.63 -7.12
N ALA A 233 4.47 12.75 -7.37
CA ALA A 233 3.62 12.81 -8.56
C ALA A 233 2.78 14.10 -8.58
N LEU A 234 2.15 14.44 -7.46
CA LEU A 234 1.39 15.68 -7.29
C LEU A 234 2.27 16.90 -7.59
N PHE A 235 3.49 16.95 -7.04
CA PHE A 235 4.37 18.10 -7.19
C PHE A 235 4.87 18.24 -8.63
N LYS A 236 5.10 17.14 -9.34
CA LYS A 236 5.44 17.17 -10.77
C LYS A 236 4.28 17.75 -11.61
N LYS A 237 3.03 17.40 -11.27
CA LYS A 237 1.83 17.94 -11.93
C LYS A 237 1.62 19.42 -11.61
N HIS A 238 1.88 19.83 -10.37
CA HIS A 238 1.61 21.17 -9.87
C HIS A 238 2.71 22.19 -10.22
N PHE A 239 3.96 21.91 -9.83
CA PHE A 239 5.11 22.78 -10.02
C PHE A 239 5.75 22.58 -11.39
N ASN A 240 5.02 23.02 -12.43
CA ASN A 240 5.39 22.86 -13.84
C ASN A 240 5.72 24.19 -14.53
N LYS A 241 6.03 25.24 -13.76
CA LYS A 241 6.38 26.56 -14.28
C LYS A 241 7.76 26.52 -14.95
N LYS A 242 7.83 26.94 -16.21
CA LYS A 242 9.06 26.91 -17.00
C LYS A 242 10.23 27.61 -16.29
N GLY A 243 11.35 26.91 -16.13
CA GLY A 243 12.55 27.40 -15.44
C GLY A 243 12.50 27.31 -13.90
N ASN A 244 11.45 26.71 -13.35
CA ASN A 244 11.26 26.48 -11.91
C ASN A 244 10.42 25.20 -11.69
N GLU A 245 10.60 24.21 -12.57
CA GLU A 245 9.87 22.96 -12.52
C GLU A 245 10.43 22.04 -11.42
N PHE A 246 9.55 21.31 -10.77
CA PHE A 246 9.96 20.20 -9.90
C PHE A 246 10.23 18.94 -10.74
N SER A 247 11.48 18.45 -10.69
CA SER A 247 11.90 17.25 -11.43
C SER A 247 11.80 15.94 -10.63
N GLY A 248 11.73 16.03 -9.30
CA GLY A 248 11.66 14.88 -8.38
C GLY A 248 12.51 15.10 -7.14
N PHE A 249 12.14 14.46 -6.02
CA PHE A 249 12.80 14.73 -4.74
C PHE A 249 14.28 14.32 -4.75
N GLU A 250 14.63 13.20 -5.38
CA GLU A 250 16.04 12.78 -5.47
C GLU A 250 16.90 13.73 -6.28
N VAL A 251 16.37 14.28 -7.37
CA VAL A 251 17.11 15.21 -8.23
C VAL A 251 17.31 16.53 -7.51
N ASP A 252 16.24 17.07 -6.89
CA ASP A 252 16.30 18.36 -6.22
C ASP A 252 17.21 18.36 -4.97
N LYS A 253 17.22 17.25 -4.21
CA LYS A 253 18.07 17.06 -3.03
C LYS A 253 19.57 17.15 -3.29
N ILE A 254 20.03 16.89 -4.52
CA ILE A 254 21.46 16.94 -4.86
C ILE A 254 22.03 18.32 -4.52
N GLU A 255 21.28 19.39 -4.79
CA GLU A 255 21.71 20.78 -4.55
C GLU A 255 21.06 21.41 -3.32
N HIS A 256 19.99 20.81 -2.78
CA HIS A 256 19.16 21.40 -1.72
C HIS A 256 18.93 20.46 -0.53
N SER A 257 19.87 19.56 -0.24
CA SER A 257 19.74 18.54 0.82
C SER A 257 19.31 19.10 2.19
N ASN A 258 19.76 20.31 2.55
CA ASN A 258 19.39 20.98 3.80
C ASN A 258 17.93 21.48 3.86
N LYS A 259 17.19 21.42 2.74
CA LYS A 259 15.75 21.72 2.67
C LYS A 259 14.89 20.50 2.88
N TYR A 260 15.49 19.34 3.12
CA TYR A 260 14.79 18.09 3.35
C TYR A 260 15.15 17.48 4.70
N ASN A 261 14.17 16.86 5.33
CA ASN A 261 14.38 16.01 6.49
C ASN A 261 13.53 14.75 6.38
N THR A 262 13.77 13.79 7.28
CA THR A 262 12.94 12.61 7.46
C THR A 262 12.31 12.65 8.85
N GLY A 263 11.04 12.30 8.96
CA GLY A 263 10.33 12.36 10.23
C GLY A 263 8.88 11.91 10.12
N ASN A 264 8.19 11.87 11.27
CA ASN A 264 6.77 11.53 11.33
C ASN A 264 5.93 12.81 11.40
N ILE A 265 4.79 12.84 10.71
CA ILE A 265 3.89 14.01 10.70
C ILE A 265 3.37 14.38 12.09
N LYS A 266 3.25 13.40 12.99
CA LYS A 266 2.79 13.64 14.36
C LYS A 266 3.74 14.54 15.14
N ASP A 267 4.97 14.71 14.66
CA ASP A 267 6.01 15.57 15.22
C ASP A 267 6.21 16.87 14.40
N ILE A 268 5.25 17.20 13.52
CA ILE A 268 5.28 18.42 12.69
C ILE A 268 5.52 19.68 13.54
N GLY A 269 6.52 20.48 13.17
CA GLY A 269 6.89 21.71 13.86
C GLY A 269 7.53 21.49 15.24
N LYS A 270 8.07 20.30 15.52
CA LYS A 270 8.69 19.96 16.81
C LYS A 270 10.14 19.50 16.68
N GLY A 271 10.96 19.83 17.66
CA GLY A 271 12.33 19.33 17.77
C GLY A 271 13.12 19.50 16.48
N SER A 272 13.66 18.42 15.92
CA SER A 272 14.42 18.45 14.66
C SER A 272 13.60 18.81 13.41
N LEU A 273 12.26 18.86 13.54
CA LEU A 273 11.33 19.24 12.47
C LEU A 273 10.77 20.67 12.68
N ALA A 274 11.24 21.42 13.67
CA ALA A 274 10.73 22.75 14.00
C ALA A 274 10.84 23.74 12.82
N ASP A 275 11.96 23.69 12.08
CA ASP A 275 12.25 24.56 10.93
C ASP A 275 11.72 24.00 9.59
N PHE A 276 10.97 22.90 9.63
CA PHE A 276 10.39 22.28 8.44
C PHE A 276 8.87 22.50 8.45
N HIS A 277 8.38 23.15 7.40
CA HIS A 277 7.01 23.64 7.37
C HIS A 277 6.06 22.81 6.50
N ILE A 278 6.57 21.84 5.74
CA ILE A 278 5.78 20.97 4.86
C ILE A 278 6.05 19.51 5.21
N VAL A 279 5.01 18.71 5.43
CA VAL A 279 5.13 17.28 5.79
C VAL A 279 4.11 16.44 5.02
N PHE A 280 4.49 15.21 4.69
CA PHE A 280 3.61 14.23 4.03
C PHE A 280 3.25 13.06 4.95
N ASP A 281 1.99 12.61 4.88
CA ASP A 281 1.53 11.38 5.53
C ASP A 281 0.32 10.77 4.81
N ASP A 282 -0.19 9.64 5.28
CA ASP A 282 -1.50 9.13 4.92
C ASP A 282 -2.61 10.12 5.34
N LEU A 283 -3.55 10.39 4.43
CA LEU A 283 -4.76 11.11 4.78
C LEU A 283 -5.51 10.34 5.88
N GLY A 284 -5.80 11.02 6.99
CA GLY A 284 -6.49 10.42 8.13
C GLY A 284 -5.58 9.70 9.13
N SER A 285 -4.25 9.86 9.06
CA SER A 285 -3.33 9.23 10.02
C SER A 285 -3.55 9.61 11.48
N PHE A 286 -4.01 10.84 11.71
CA PHE A 286 -4.49 11.30 13.01
C PHE A 286 -5.69 10.47 13.53
N GLY A 287 -6.47 9.86 12.64
CA GLY A 287 -7.65 9.06 12.97
C GLY A 287 -7.33 7.69 13.53
N TYR A 288 -6.18 7.08 13.19
CA TYR A 288 -5.75 5.78 13.72
C TYR A 288 -4.54 5.87 14.66
N THR A 289 -4.08 7.09 14.97
CA THR A 289 -3.05 7.32 15.98
C THR A 289 -3.75 7.69 17.28
N HIS A 290 -3.55 6.95 18.37
CA HIS A 290 -4.11 7.30 19.68
C HIS A 290 -3.34 8.46 20.29
N ASN A 291 -4.06 9.43 20.87
CA ASN A 291 -3.47 10.60 21.52
C ASN A 291 -3.03 10.34 22.97
N ILE A 292 -3.20 9.12 23.47
CA ILE A 292 -2.81 8.69 24.81
C ILE A 292 -1.92 7.44 24.70
N LYS A 293 -0.91 7.31 25.58
CA LYS A 293 -0.16 6.08 25.76
C LYS A 293 -0.12 5.73 27.25
N GLY A 294 -0.76 4.64 27.63
CA GLY A 294 -0.98 4.34 29.05
C GLY A 294 -1.86 5.43 29.67
N ASN A 295 -1.30 6.19 30.62
CA ASN A 295 -2.00 7.32 31.26
C ASN A 295 -1.50 8.69 30.78
N GLU A 296 -0.59 8.74 29.80
CA GLU A 296 0.03 9.98 29.35
C GLU A 296 -0.59 10.48 28.05
N LYS A 297 -0.94 11.77 28.03
CA LYS A 297 -1.34 12.46 26.80
C LYS A 297 -0.12 12.74 25.94
N LEU A 298 -0.21 12.41 24.66
CA LEU A 298 0.83 12.63 23.67
C LEU A 298 0.67 14.01 23.07
N ASN A 299 1.76 14.78 23.05
CA ASN A 299 1.81 16.10 22.42
C ASN A 299 2.05 15.99 20.91
N TYR A 300 1.34 15.09 20.23
CA TYR A 300 1.40 14.99 18.76
C TYR A 300 0.62 16.14 18.11
N TYR A 301 1.04 16.50 16.89
CA TYR A 301 0.43 17.56 16.08
C TYR A 301 0.33 18.90 16.82
N LYS A 302 1.37 19.23 17.58
CA LYS A 302 1.48 20.47 18.36
C LYS A 302 2.87 21.07 18.15
N PRO A 303 3.01 22.08 17.27
CA PRO A 303 4.28 22.75 17.05
C PRO A 303 4.86 23.34 18.33
N ASP A 304 6.19 23.41 18.43
CA ASP A 304 6.88 24.00 19.59
C ASP A 304 6.70 25.54 19.62
N ASN A 305 6.55 26.17 18.44
CA ASN A 305 6.19 27.57 18.33
C ASN A 305 4.70 27.76 18.63
N SER A 306 4.37 28.44 19.74
CA SER A 306 2.99 28.68 20.18
C SER A 306 2.15 29.55 19.23
N ASN A 307 2.78 30.30 18.33
CA ASN A 307 2.11 31.10 17.32
C ASN A 307 1.90 30.34 16.00
N ALA A 308 2.50 29.16 15.86
CA ALA A 308 2.35 28.33 14.68
C ALA A 308 1.02 27.56 14.72
N LYS A 309 0.46 27.36 13.53
CA LYS A 309 -0.74 26.57 13.30
C LYS A 309 -0.42 25.49 12.28
N ILE A 310 -1.22 24.43 12.31
CA ILE A 310 -1.22 23.39 11.30
C ILE A 310 -2.37 23.67 10.34
N GLU A 311 -2.11 23.62 9.04
CA GLU A 311 -3.13 23.61 7.99
C GLU A 311 -2.95 22.41 7.06
N PHE A 312 -4.02 21.95 6.42
CA PHE A 312 -3.96 20.94 5.36
C PHE A 312 -4.02 21.66 4.02
N LEU A 313 -2.93 21.56 3.25
CA LEU A 313 -2.80 22.26 1.97
C LEU A 313 -3.61 21.57 0.88
N THR A 314 -3.40 20.27 0.70
CA THR A 314 -4.09 19.44 -0.30
C THR A 314 -3.88 17.95 0.01
N VAL A 315 -4.62 17.07 -0.65
CA VAL A 315 -4.35 15.62 -0.69
C VAL A 315 -3.79 15.22 -2.05
N THR A 316 -3.31 13.99 -2.18
CA THR A 316 -2.80 13.46 -3.44
C THR A 316 -3.90 12.80 -4.29
N ASP A 317 -3.56 12.46 -5.53
CA ASP A 317 -4.31 11.45 -6.27
C ASP A 317 -4.43 10.15 -5.45
N PRO A 318 -5.54 9.40 -5.58
CA PRO A 318 -5.77 8.19 -4.82
C PRO A 318 -4.95 7.02 -5.36
N LEU A 319 -4.52 6.13 -4.48
CA LEU A 319 -3.91 4.86 -4.81
C LEU A 319 -4.74 3.71 -4.24
N LYS A 320 -4.79 2.56 -4.94
CA LYS A 320 -5.46 1.37 -4.42
C LYS A 320 -4.78 0.88 -3.14
N TYR A 321 -5.59 0.31 -2.24
CA TYR A 321 -5.09 -0.35 -1.03
C TYR A 321 -4.32 -1.63 -1.37
N ASN A 322 -3.92 -2.41 -0.38
CA ASN A 322 -3.07 -3.58 -0.59
C ASN A 322 -3.76 -4.66 -1.44
N VAL A 323 -2.97 -5.50 -2.08
CA VAL A 323 -3.42 -6.61 -2.92
C VAL A 323 -2.83 -7.93 -2.45
N PHE A 324 -3.66 -8.97 -2.41
CA PHE A 324 -3.15 -10.34 -2.35
C PHE A 324 -2.64 -10.71 -3.73
N VAL A 325 -1.39 -11.16 -3.79
CA VAL A 325 -0.70 -11.54 -5.01
C VAL A 325 -0.25 -13.00 -4.93
N THR A 326 -0.18 -13.64 -6.09
CA THR A 326 0.32 -15.00 -6.28
C THR A 326 1.33 -15.02 -7.43
N SER A 327 2.08 -16.11 -7.57
CA SER A 327 2.91 -16.30 -8.77
C SER A 327 2.03 -16.56 -9.99
N LYS A 328 2.43 -16.02 -11.14
CA LYS A 328 1.85 -16.37 -12.45
C LYS A 328 1.95 -17.87 -12.76
N ARG A 329 2.88 -18.59 -12.14
CA ARG A 329 3.05 -20.05 -12.26
C ARG A 329 1.94 -20.86 -11.60
N MET A 330 1.21 -20.29 -10.63
CA MET A 330 0.01 -20.90 -10.08
C MET A 330 -1.04 -21.02 -11.20
N SER A 331 -1.81 -22.10 -11.28
CA SER A 331 -2.88 -22.19 -12.29
C SER A 331 -3.98 -21.19 -11.98
N LYS A 332 -4.76 -20.81 -13.01
CA LYS A 332 -5.91 -19.91 -12.84
C LYS A 332 -6.92 -20.49 -11.85
N ASP A 333 -7.27 -21.76 -11.98
CA ASP A 333 -8.24 -22.42 -11.10
C ASP A 333 -7.84 -22.38 -9.63
N LEU A 334 -6.55 -22.52 -9.33
CA LEU A 334 -6.06 -22.43 -7.95
C LEU A 334 -6.10 -20.99 -7.43
N ARG A 335 -5.75 -20.01 -8.26
CA ARG A 335 -5.89 -18.59 -7.91
C ARG A 335 -7.34 -18.22 -7.64
N ASP A 336 -8.27 -18.68 -8.48
CA ASP A 336 -9.70 -18.41 -8.33
C ASP A 336 -10.25 -19.09 -7.07
N ALA A 337 -9.86 -20.34 -6.80
CA ALA A 337 -10.24 -21.04 -5.57
C ALA A 337 -9.73 -20.31 -4.32
N LEU A 338 -8.49 -19.83 -4.34
CA LEU A 338 -7.89 -19.06 -3.26
C LEU A 338 -8.59 -17.71 -3.07
N ALA A 339 -8.81 -16.95 -4.14
CA ALA A 339 -9.50 -15.67 -4.11
C ALA A 339 -10.90 -15.81 -3.51
N ASN A 340 -11.68 -16.79 -3.99
CA ASN A 340 -13.01 -17.08 -3.46
C ASN A 340 -12.95 -17.48 -1.97
N SER A 341 -11.96 -18.28 -1.57
CA SER A 341 -11.81 -18.69 -0.17
C SER A 341 -11.53 -17.50 0.76
N ILE A 342 -10.72 -16.53 0.32
CA ILE A 342 -10.48 -15.27 1.04
C ILE A 342 -11.79 -14.50 1.24
N ILE A 343 -12.57 -14.31 0.16
CA ILE A 343 -13.84 -13.58 0.22
C ILE A 343 -14.87 -14.28 1.10
N GLU A 344 -15.00 -15.60 0.99
CA GLU A 344 -15.96 -16.39 1.75
C GLU A 344 -15.61 -16.44 3.24
N THR A 345 -14.32 -16.54 3.60
CA THR A 345 -13.90 -16.46 5.00
C THR A 345 -14.22 -15.09 5.59
N TRP A 346 -13.94 -14.01 4.87
CA TRP A 346 -14.31 -12.66 5.33
C TRP A 346 -15.83 -12.49 5.48
N LYS A 347 -16.62 -12.89 4.48
CA LYS A 347 -18.10 -12.81 4.53
C LYS A 347 -18.72 -13.64 5.65
N ALA A 348 -18.05 -14.70 6.09
CA ALA A 348 -18.44 -15.51 7.24
C ALA A 348 -18.08 -14.87 8.60
N ASN A 349 -17.50 -13.65 8.60
CA ASN A 349 -16.99 -12.96 9.78
C ASN A 349 -15.90 -13.77 10.52
N GLU A 350 -15.08 -14.48 9.75
CA GLU A 350 -13.98 -15.33 10.25
C GLU A 350 -12.59 -14.72 9.98
N ASP A 351 -12.53 -13.40 9.74
CA ASP A 351 -11.30 -12.65 9.57
C ASP A 351 -10.85 -12.00 10.89
N ASP A 352 -9.93 -12.67 11.59
CA ASP A 352 -9.31 -12.18 12.82
C ASP A 352 -7.96 -11.46 12.60
N TYR A 353 -7.60 -11.24 11.33
CA TYR A 353 -6.33 -10.64 10.89
C TYR A 353 -6.52 -9.25 10.28
N GLY A 354 -7.43 -9.12 9.30
CA GLY A 354 -7.52 -7.96 8.42
C GLY A 354 -7.65 -6.63 9.15
N PHE A 355 -8.56 -6.56 10.11
CA PHE A 355 -8.83 -5.32 10.85
C PHE A 355 -7.59 -4.83 11.63
N LYS A 356 -6.66 -5.72 11.98
CA LYS A 356 -5.43 -5.39 12.71
C LYS A 356 -4.36 -4.73 11.84
N VAL A 357 -4.57 -4.74 10.52
CA VAL A 357 -3.69 -4.14 9.51
C VAL A 357 -4.46 -3.20 8.58
N GLY A 358 -5.64 -2.73 9.01
CA GLY A 358 -6.47 -1.78 8.26
C GLY A 358 -7.32 -2.39 7.13
N PHE A 359 -7.41 -3.72 7.01
CA PHE A 359 -8.33 -4.37 6.06
C PHE A 359 -9.70 -4.59 6.71
N ASN A 360 -10.72 -3.94 6.18
CA ASN A 360 -12.11 -4.09 6.63
C ASN A 360 -13.00 -4.79 5.60
N GLY A 361 -12.46 -5.07 4.41
CA GLY A 361 -13.14 -5.84 3.40
C GLY A 361 -12.23 -6.30 2.28
N TYR A 362 -12.79 -7.08 1.36
CA TYR A 362 -12.06 -7.65 0.25
C TYR A 362 -12.97 -7.74 -0.97
N LYS A 363 -12.38 -7.59 -2.16
CA LYS A 363 -13.04 -7.87 -3.44
C LYS A 363 -12.11 -8.64 -4.38
N ILE A 364 -12.69 -9.48 -5.22
CA ILE A 364 -11.94 -10.17 -6.28
C ILE A 364 -11.48 -9.13 -7.30
N ILE A 365 -10.23 -9.27 -7.75
CA ILE A 365 -9.71 -8.49 -8.88
C ILE A 365 -10.00 -9.29 -10.14
N ASN A 366 -10.81 -8.72 -11.03
CA ASN A 366 -11.19 -9.40 -12.28
C ASN A 366 -10.24 -9.03 -13.42
N ASP A 367 -9.78 -7.77 -13.43
CA ASP A 367 -8.79 -7.29 -14.39
C ASP A 367 -7.70 -6.46 -13.68
N TYR A 368 -6.61 -7.13 -13.28
CA TYR A 368 -5.51 -6.47 -12.58
C TYR A 368 -4.75 -5.46 -13.46
N GLN A 369 -4.84 -5.55 -14.79
CA GLN A 369 -4.21 -4.57 -15.68
C GLN A 369 -4.91 -3.22 -15.56
N THR A 370 -6.24 -3.21 -15.54
CA THR A 370 -7.02 -1.99 -15.37
C THR A 370 -7.14 -1.57 -13.90
N GLU A 371 -7.55 -2.49 -13.03
CA GLU A 371 -7.91 -2.18 -11.64
C GLU A 371 -6.71 -1.84 -10.75
N VAL A 372 -5.52 -2.37 -11.06
CA VAL A 372 -4.30 -2.19 -10.25
C VAL A 372 -3.22 -1.42 -11.02
N ILE A 373 -2.79 -1.91 -12.18
CA ILE A 373 -1.62 -1.35 -12.88
C ILE A 373 -1.94 0.00 -13.51
N LYS A 374 -3.00 0.09 -14.32
CA LYS A 374 -3.41 1.33 -14.97
C LYS A 374 -3.78 2.39 -13.93
N PHE A 375 -4.56 2.00 -12.92
CA PHE A 375 -4.92 2.91 -11.82
C PHE A 375 -3.69 3.49 -11.13
N TYR A 376 -2.67 2.68 -10.83
CA TYR A 376 -1.40 3.16 -10.27
C TYR A 376 -0.71 4.17 -11.19
N LYS A 377 -0.60 3.87 -12.49
CA LYS A 377 0.03 4.78 -13.46
C LYS A 377 -0.70 6.12 -13.54
N ASP A 378 -2.03 6.11 -13.65
CA ASP A 378 -2.85 7.33 -13.69
C ASP A 378 -2.66 8.19 -12.43
N SER A 379 -2.28 7.58 -11.30
CA SER A 379 -2.09 8.25 -10.01
C SER A 379 -0.67 8.79 -9.80
N THR A 380 0.32 8.23 -10.48
CA THR A 380 1.75 8.46 -10.18
C THR A 380 2.53 9.08 -11.33
N GLN A 381 1.92 9.16 -12.50
CA GLN A 381 2.42 9.83 -13.71
C GLN A 381 1.49 11.02 -14.00
#